data_AF-A2FKB0-F1
#
_entry.id   AF-A2FKB0-F1
#
_cell.length_a   1.000
_cell.length_b   1.000
_cell.length_c   1.000
_cell.angle_alpha   90.00
_cell.angle_beta   90.00
_cell.angle_gamma   90.00
#
_symmetry.space_group_name_H-M   'P 1'
#
loop_
_entity.id
_entity.type
_entity.pdbx_description
1 polymer ?
#
loop_
_entity_poly.entity_id
_entity_poly.type
_entity_poly.pdbx_seq_one_letter_code
_entity_poly.pdbx_strand_id
1 'polypeptide(L)'
;MPNSGGNGSYVAGNIYLKEPYKFYLYLGAKGEDQYKVDDYINPSPGGWNFGGFGGVDKCDIYPGNPTPPESGAGGGGAVDLRIDYIDINSPNLDHELLRKSLMSRIIVAGSGGGAVSDGKSIGFPGGNLNALNNRENMFGGTQTKGELGIGMNGTITDKNQGGPGGCGSGYRGCYNTFTNDMTVQWSFQVGGSGGSSYISGHPGCISPQYPSDTIANLTTPFHESNFYFSNTIMKNGNESMPDSYSTNNIVGHIGHGVCRITFLFNPYCQTQFVCYLSTISFFLNSLFIFLVSN
;
A
#
# COMPACT_ATOMS: atom_id res chain seq x y z
N MET A 1 -19.29 -1.50 -13.15
CA MET A 1 -19.00 -2.90 -13.53
C MET A 1 -18.37 -3.60 -12.34
N PRO A 2 -18.63 -4.89 -12.06
CA PRO A 2 -17.90 -5.60 -11.01
C PRO A 2 -16.40 -5.60 -11.32
N ASN A 3 -15.56 -5.34 -10.30
CA ASN A 3 -14.09 -5.26 -10.40
C ASN A 3 -13.55 -4.19 -11.37
N SER A 4 -14.19 -3.02 -11.45
CA SER A 4 -13.66 -1.88 -12.22
C SER A 4 -12.56 -1.10 -11.51
N GLY A 5 -12.32 -1.36 -10.22
CA GLY A 5 -11.20 -0.77 -9.48
C GLY A 5 -9.85 -1.36 -9.89
N GLY A 6 -8.78 -0.62 -9.62
CA GLY A 6 -7.42 -1.07 -9.89
C GLY A 6 -6.99 -2.19 -8.93
N ASN A 7 -6.28 -3.18 -9.46
CA ASN A 7 -5.74 -4.27 -8.65
C ASN A 7 -4.52 -3.80 -7.83
N GLY A 8 -4.30 -4.44 -6.68
CA GLY A 8 -3.12 -4.24 -5.84
C GLY A 8 -1.85 -4.78 -6.48
N SER A 9 -0.72 -4.12 -6.18
CA SER A 9 0.63 -4.55 -6.57
C SER A 9 1.16 -5.68 -5.68
N TYR A 10 2.32 -6.23 -6.04
CA TYR A 10 3.00 -7.27 -5.27
C TYR A 10 4.46 -6.89 -4.99
N VAL A 11 4.86 -7.08 -3.73
CA VAL A 11 6.25 -6.97 -3.28
C VAL A 11 6.67 -8.20 -2.49
N ALA A 12 7.93 -8.60 -2.63
CA ALA A 12 8.51 -9.67 -1.83
C ALA A 12 10.02 -9.46 -1.65
N GLY A 13 10.57 -10.07 -0.61
CA GLY A 13 12.01 -10.10 -0.37
C GLY A 13 12.35 -10.94 0.85
N ASN A 14 13.62 -11.25 1.00
CA ASN A 14 14.16 -12.02 2.11
C ASN A 14 14.85 -11.07 3.09
N ILE A 15 14.39 -11.03 4.33
CA ILE A 15 15.03 -10.29 5.41
C ILE A 15 15.81 -11.24 6.32
N TYR A 16 17.03 -10.86 6.68
CA TYR A 16 17.85 -11.57 7.64
C TYR A 16 17.82 -10.85 8.99
N LEU A 17 17.51 -11.58 10.05
CA LEU A 17 17.44 -11.06 11.42
C LEU A 17 18.57 -11.69 12.25
N LYS A 18 19.45 -10.85 12.80
CA LYS A 18 20.52 -11.29 13.71
C LYS A 18 20.02 -11.64 15.10
N GLU A 19 18.94 -10.97 15.51
CA GLU A 19 18.28 -11.13 16.79
C GLU A 19 16.75 -11.05 16.59
N PRO A 20 15.96 -11.59 17.53
CA PRO A 20 14.51 -11.47 17.46
C PRO A 20 14.09 -9.99 17.38
N TYR A 21 13.20 -9.67 16.44
CA TYR A 21 12.66 -8.32 16.28
C TYR A 21 11.14 -8.37 16.10
N LYS A 22 10.46 -7.31 16.55
CA LYS A 22 9.01 -7.17 16.42
C LYS A 22 8.68 -6.22 15.28
N PHE A 23 7.94 -6.71 14.31
CA PHE A 23 7.36 -5.90 13.24
C PHE A 23 5.85 -5.79 13.40
N TYR A 24 5.27 -4.74 12.82
CA TYR A 24 3.84 -4.48 12.83
C TYR A 24 3.30 -4.53 11.40
N LEU A 25 2.35 -5.43 11.16
CA LEU A 25 1.75 -5.64 9.85
C LEU A 25 0.46 -4.83 9.73
N TYR A 26 0.37 -4.03 8.67
CA TYR A 26 -0.81 -3.27 8.30
C TYR A 26 -1.37 -3.85 7.00
N LEU A 27 -2.53 -4.51 7.09
CA LEU A 27 -3.22 -5.12 5.95
C LEU A 27 -4.23 -4.15 5.35
N GLY A 28 -3.90 -3.54 4.21
CA GLY A 28 -4.79 -2.62 3.52
C GLY A 28 -6.13 -3.24 3.14
N ALA A 29 -7.22 -2.47 3.22
CA ALA A 29 -8.52 -2.94 2.77
C ALA A 29 -8.81 -2.52 1.33
N LYS A 30 -9.72 -3.25 0.67
CA LYS A 30 -10.34 -2.81 -0.58
C LYS A 30 -11.11 -1.50 -0.29
N GLY A 31 -11.05 -0.53 -1.22
CA GLY A 31 -11.96 0.60 -1.22
C GLY A 31 -13.40 0.16 -1.50
N GLU A 32 -14.37 0.94 -1.03
CA GLU A 32 -15.77 0.62 -1.24
C GLU A 32 -16.19 0.88 -2.69
N ASP A 33 -16.99 -0.05 -3.21
CA ASP A 33 -17.71 0.18 -4.45
C ASP A 33 -18.78 1.25 -4.18
N GLN A 34 -19.08 2.08 -5.17
CA GLN A 34 -20.18 3.01 -5.05
C GLN A 34 -21.50 2.23 -4.94
N TYR A 35 -22.16 2.34 -3.78
CA TYR A 35 -23.36 1.57 -3.46
C TYR A 35 -24.60 2.03 -4.24
N LYS A 36 -24.66 3.34 -4.56
CA LYS A 36 -25.77 3.97 -5.25
C LYS A 36 -25.24 4.93 -6.30
N VAL A 37 -25.75 4.78 -7.52
CA VAL A 37 -25.46 5.73 -8.60
C VAL A 37 -25.93 7.14 -8.25
N ASP A 38 -26.94 7.29 -7.39
CA ASP A 38 -27.61 8.54 -6.99
C ASP A 38 -27.27 9.05 -5.58
N ASP A 39 -26.12 8.65 -5.01
CA ASP A 39 -25.65 9.27 -3.75
C ASP A 39 -24.88 10.56 -4.04
N TYR A 40 -25.54 11.70 -3.80
CA TYR A 40 -25.02 13.05 -3.96
C TYR A 40 -24.48 13.65 -2.65
N ILE A 41 -24.37 12.86 -1.59
CA ILE A 41 -24.01 13.36 -0.25
C ILE A 41 -22.80 12.64 0.32
N ASN A 42 -22.74 11.31 0.22
CA ASN A 42 -21.72 10.52 0.88
C ASN A 42 -20.70 9.96 -0.13
N PRO A 43 -19.41 10.29 0.02
CA PRO A 43 -18.37 9.69 -0.82
C PRO A 43 -18.21 8.20 -0.50
N SER A 44 -17.93 7.39 -1.53
CA SER A 44 -17.53 5.99 -1.32
C SER A 44 -16.24 5.94 -0.48
N PRO A 45 -16.25 5.29 0.69
CA PRO A 45 -15.07 5.18 1.53
C PRO A 45 -13.89 4.52 0.83
N GLY A 46 -12.70 5.05 1.08
CA GLY A 46 -11.44 4.47 0.67
C GLY A 46 -11.04 3.31 1.57
N GLY A 47 -10.15 2.46 1.08
CA GLY A 47 -9.65 1.31 1.79
C GLY A 47 -8.82 1.69 3.02
N TRP A 48 -9.02 0.95 4.12
CA TRP A 48 -8.20 1.07 5.33
C TRP A 48 -6.70 0.99 5.03
N ASN A 49 -5.88 1.75 5.75
CA ASN A 49 -4.50 2.12 5.40
C ASN A 49 -4.43 3.12 4.23
N PHE A 50 -5.28 4.15 4.33
CA PHE A 50 -5.21 5.45 3.64
C PHE A 50 -5.52 5.48 2.14
N GLY A 51 -6.37 4.57 1.65
CA GLY A 51 -7.00 4.74 0.34
C GLY A 51 -7.87 6.00 0.29
N GLY A 52 -7.81 6.72 -0.83
CA GLY A 52 -8.59 7.93 -1.03
C GLY A 52 -10.08 7.64 -1.20
N PHE A 53 -10.93 8.51 -0.67
CA PHE A 53 -12.37 8.42 -0.85
C PHE A 53 -12.74 8.72 -2.30
N GLY A 54 -13.84 8.15 -2.79
CA GLY A 54 -14.43 8.56 -4.06
C GLY A 54 -15.00 9.98 -4.00
N GLY A 55 -15.14 10.61 -5.16
CA GLY A 55 -15.85 11.88 -5.33
C GLY A 55 -17.36 11.67 -5.38
N VAL A 56 -18.10 12.72 -5.02
CA VAL A 56 -19.57 12.77 -5.04
C VAL A 56 -20.02 13.77 -6.10
N ASP A 57 -20.81 13.33 -7.06
CA ASP A 57 -21.35 14.23 -8.08
C ASP A 57 -22.25 15.29 -7.43
N LYS A 58 -22.13 16.53 -7.91
CA LYS A 58 -22.86 17.71 -7.41
C LYS A 58 -23.68 18.42 -8.49
N CYS A 59 -23.58 18.00 -9.76
CA CYS A 59 -24.09 18.76 -10.89
C CYS A 59 -25.49 18.32 -11.34
N ASP A 60 -25.81 17.04 -11.19
CA ASP A 60 -27.04 16.44 -11.74
C ASP A 60 -28.29 16.60 -10.84
N ILE A 61 -28.30 17.57 -9.93
CA ILE A 61 -29.43 17.87 -9.02
C ILE A 61 -30.63 18.50 -9.78
N TYR A 62 -30.56 18.71 -11.10
CA TYR A 62 -31.66 19.30 -11.88
C TYR A 62 -32.76 18.28 -12.22
N PRO A 63 -34.03 18.50 -11.79
CA PRO A 63 -35.12 17.51 -11.82
C PRO A 63 -35.74 17.23 -13.21
N GLY A 64 -35.05 17.54 -14.31
CA GLY A 64 -35.62 17.48 -15.67
C GLY A 64 -34.97 16.48 -16.63
N ASN A 65 -33.75 16.02 -16.34
CA ASN A 65 -33.03 15.09 -17.21
C ASN A 65 -31.91 14.37 -16.41
N PRO A 66 -32.22 13.28 -15.70
CA PRO A 66 -31.24 12.59 -14.89
C PRO A 66 -30.22 11.89 -15.80
N THR A 67 -29.07 12.50 -16.00
CA THR A 67 -27.86 11.73 -16.35
C THR A 67 -27.43 10.92 -15.12
N PRO A 68 -26.84 9.73 -15.31
CA PRO A 68 -26.34 8.95 -14.19
C PRO A 68 -25.17 9.72 -13.54
N PRO A 69 -25.19 9.91 -12.21
CA PRO A 69 -24.18 10.70 -11.52
C PRO A 69 -22.80 10.06 -11.62
N GLU A 70 -21.76 10.85 -11.85
CA GLU A 70 -20.40 10.35 -12.06
C GLU A 70 -19.54 10.35 -10.81
N SER A 71 -20.14 9.99 -9.68
CA SER A 71 -19.41 9.70 -8.44
C SER A 71 -18.39 8.57 -8.65
N GLY A 72 -17.44 8.49 -7.72
CA GLY A 72 -16.35 7.52 -7.78
C GLY A 72 -16.41 6.49 -6.67
N ALA A 73 -15.80 5.33 -6.95
CA ALA A 73 -15.46 4.35 -5.93
C ALA A 73 -14.22 4.80 -5.13
N GLY A 74 -14.05 4.24 -3.93
CA GLY A 74 -12.87 4.47 -3.11
C GLY A 74 -11.63 3.78 -3.68
N GLY A 75 -10.46 4.39 -3.48
CA GLY A 75 -9.17 3.78 -3.75
C GLY A 75 -8.79 2.75 -2.67
N GLY A 76 -7.89 1.83 -2.99
CA GLY A 76 -7.43 0.80 -2.06
C GLY A 76 -6.48 1.29 -0.97
N GLY A 77 -6.36 0.48 0.07
CA GLY A 77 -5.38 0.60 1.14
C GLY A 77 -4.10 -0.21 0.86
N ALA A 78 -2.94 0.32 1.25
CA ALA A 78 -1.66 -0.33 1.06
C ALA A 78 -1.45 -1.49 2.04
N VAL A 79 -0.61 -2.45 1.69
CA VAL A 79 -0.12 -3.46 2.65
C VAL A 79 1.31 -3.14 2.98
N ASP A 80 1.64 -3.04 4.26
CA ASP A 80 3.01 -2.71 4.67
C ASP A 80 3.42 -3.33 6.00
N LEU A 81 4.74 -3.41 6.18
CA LEU A 81 5.39 -3.82 7.42
C LEU A 81 6.13 -2.62 8.02
N ARG A 82 5.88 -2.36 9.31
CA ARG A 82 6.42 -1.24 10.07
C ARG A 82 7.32 -1.70 11.20
N ILE A 83 8.33 -0.90 11.52
CA ILE A 83 9.18 -1.11 12.69
C ILE A 83 8.60 -0.50 13.97
N ASP A 84 7.76 0.53 13.83
CA ASP A 84 7.10 1.20 14.95
C ASP A 84 5.59 0.98 14.90
N TYR A 85 5.00 0.70 16.06
CA TYR A 85 3.54 0.65 16.20
C TYR A 85 2.99 2.02 16.49
N ILE A 86 2.07 2.45 15.63
CA ILE A 86 1.24 3.62 15.86
C ILE A 86 -0.18 3.23 15.44
N ASP A 87 -1.13 3.39 16.34
CA ASP A 87 -2.52 3.10 16.03
C ASP A 87 -3.08 4.18 15.09
N ILE A 88 -3.18 3.83 13.82
CA ILE A 88 -3.69 4.71 12.77
C ILE A 88 -5.21 4.90 12.83
N ASN A 89 -5.90 4.20 13.74
CA ASN A 89 -7.32 4.40 14.00
C ASN A 89 -7.56 5.28 15.23
N SER A 90 -6.50 5.71 15.92
CA SER A 90 -6.62 6.51 17.14
C SER A 90 -7.31 7.84 16.83
N PRO A 91 -8.31 8.27 17.63
CA PRO A 91 -8.93 9.59 17.48
C PRO A 91 -7.96 10.74 17.78
N ASN A 92 -6.83 10.44 18.44
CA ASN A 92 -5.77 11.40 18.75
C ASN A 92 -4.60 11.33 17.75
N LEU A 93 -4.77 10.66 16.61
CA LEU A 93 -3.75 10.60 15.58
C LEU A 93 -3.56 11.99 14.95
N ASP A 94 -2.43 12.62 15.25
CA ASP A 94 -2.01 13.86 14.61
C ASP A 94 -1.09 13.61 13.41
N HIS A 95 -0.74 14.68 12.69
CA HIS A 95 0.13 14.61 11.52
C HIS A 95 1.55 14.12 11.84
N GLU A 96 2.07 14.38 13.04
CA GLU A 96 3.43 13.98 13.41
C GLU A 96 3.52 12.48 13.69
N LEU A 97 2.56 11.94 14.45
CA LEU A 97 2.40 10.52 14.71
C LEU A 97 2.12 9.75 13.43
N LEU A 98 1.24 10.27 12.57
CA LEU A 98 0.98 9.68 11.26
C LEU A 98 2.25 9.63 10.41
N ARG A 99 2.97 10.75 10.31
CA ARG A 99 4.25 10.81 9.58
C ARG A 99 5.26 9.82 10.16
N LYS A 100 5.41 9.73 11.48
CA LYS A 100 6.30 8.74 12.12
C LYS A 100 5.90 7.31 11.74
N SER A 101 4.61 7.01 11.71
CA SER A 101 4.11 5.70 11.33
C SER A 101 4.46 5.37 9.89
N LEU A 102 4.22 6.31 8.98
CA LEU A 102 4.50 6.13 7.55
C LEU A 102 5.99 6.09 7.21
N MET A 103 6.82 6.78 7.99
CA MET A 103 8.29 6.73 7.87
C MET A 103 8.83 5.38 8.32
N SER A 104 8.19 4.69 9.26
CA SER A 104 8.65 3.40 9.80
C SER A 104 8.46 2.19 8.85
N ARG A 105 7.95 2.41 7.63
CA ARG A 105 7.60 1.35 6.67
C ARG A 105 8.84 0.86 5.94
N ILE A 106 9.13 -0.43 6.06
CA ILE A 106 10.33 -1.06 5.46
C ILE A 106 10.01 -1.87 4.20
N ILE A 107 8.76 -2.24 3.98
CA ILE A 107 8.25 -2.85 2.76
C ILE A 107 6.77 -2.49 2.59
N VAL A 108 6.36 -2.11 1.37
CA VAL A 108 5.04 -1.58 1.04
C VAL A 108 4.60 -2.11 -0.33
N ALA A 109 3.46 -2.78 -0.40
CA ALA A 109 2.71 -3.01 -1.64
C ALA A 109 1.72 -1.87 -1.85
N GLY A 110 1.85 -1.16 -2.97
CA GLY A 110 0.88 -0.17 -3.43
C GLY A 110 -0.46 -0.80 -3.82
N SER A 111 -1.53 -0.04 -3.63
CA SER A 111 -2.90 -0.43 -3.93
C SER A 111 -3.41 0.26 -5.20
N GLY A 112 -4.48 -0.25 -5.80
CA GLY A 112 -5.09 0.37 -6.99
C GLY A 112 -6.11 1.46 -6.67
N GLY A 113 -6.43 2.27 -7.67
CA GLY A 113 -7.41 3.35 -7.56
C GLY A 113 -8.86 2.91 -7.79
N GLY A 114 -9.80 3.76 -7.39
CA GLY A 114 -11.24 3.58 -7.58
C GLY A 114 -11.69 3.91 -9.01
N ALA A 115 -12.78 3.26 -9.44
CA ALA A 115 -13.41 3.52 -10.73
C ALA A 115 -14.43 4.68 -10.68
N VAL A 116 -15.02 4.99 -11.82
CA VAL A 116 -16.16 5.89 -11.97
C VAL A 116 -17.43 5.10 -12.30
N SER A 117 -18.59 5.57 -11.87
CA SER A 117 -19.91 4.96 -12.14
C SER A 117 -20.34 4.95 -13.61
N ASP A 118 -19.67 5.71 -14.49
CA ASP A 118 -19.98 5.83 -15.92
C ASP A 118 -19.82 4.52 -16.72
N GLY A 119 -19.24 3.49 -16.09
CA GLY A 119 -19.01 2.17 -16.66
C GLY A 119 -17.89 2.12 -17.70
N LYS A 120 -17.19 3.22 -17.96
CA LYS A 120 -16.13 3.32 -18.98
C LYS A 120 -14.77 3.62 -18.36
N SER A 121 -14.74 4.38 -17.26
CA SER A 121 -13.51 4.80 -16.60
C SER A 121 -13.18 3.90 -15.41
N ILE A 122 -12.17 3.04 -15.62
CA ILE A 122 -11.66 2.11 -14.61
C ILE A 122 -10.61 2.77 -13.71
N GLY A 123 -10.46 2.21 -12.51
CA GLY A 123 -9.33 2.51 -11.65
C GLY A 123 -8.04 1.85 -12.16
N PHE A 124 -6.91 2.51 -11.97
CA PHE A 124 -5.61 2.01 -12.43
C PHE A 124 -4.88 1.23 -11.32
N PRO A 125 -4.07 0.22 -11.68
CA PRO A 125 -3.45 -0.69 -10.73
C PRO A 125 -2.40 0.01 -9.85
N GLY A 126 -2.14 -0.60 -8.69
CA GLY A 126 -0.98 -0.27 -7.85
C GLY A 126 0.33 -0.47 -8.61
N GLY A 127 1.31 0.38 -8.32
CA GLY A 127 2.59 0.42 -9.01
C GLY A 127 3.71 -0.31 -8.31
N ASN A 128 4.77 -0.61 -9.06
CA ASN A 128 6.09 -0.96 -8.56
C ASN A 128 6.81 0.31 -8.05
N LEU A 129 7.95 0.70 -8.61
CA LEU A 129 8.55 2.01 -8.34
C LEU A 129 7.62 3.18 -8.70
N ASN A 130 6.81 3.00 -9.74
CA ASN A 130 5.85 4.00 -10.24
C ASN A 130 4.51 3.31 -10.54
N ALA A 131 3.41 3.94 -10.17
CA ALA A 131 2.08 3.57 -10.66
C ALA A 131 1.77 4.28 -11.99
N LEU A 132 0.84 3.71 -12.76
CA LEU A 132 0.46 4.23 -14.08
C LEU A 132 -0.47 5.44 -13.97
N ASN A 133 -0.20 6.52 -14.71
CA ASN A 133 -1.13 7.65 -14.79
C ASN A 133 -2.42 7.24 -15.49
N ASN A 134 -3.56 7.79 -15.05
CA ASN A 134 -4.86 7.55 -15.68
C ASN A 134 -5.35 8.82 -16.38
N ARG A 135 -4.90 9.04 -17.62
CA ARG A 135 -5.10 10.29 -18.38
C ARG A 135 -4.31 11.49 -17.81
N GLU A 136 -4.55 12.65 -18.40
CA GLU A 136 -3.97 13.93 -17.98
C GLU A 136 -4.56 14.34 -16.63
N ASN A 137 -3.72 14.80 -15.69
CA ASN A 137 -4.08 15.28 -14.35
C ASN A 137 -4.42 14.22 -13.29
N MET A 138 -4.38 12.93 -13.60
CA MET A 138 -4.46 11.85 -12.60
C MET A 138 -3.19 11.02 -12.63
N PHE A 139 -2.36 11.17 -11.59
CA PHE A 139 -1.01 10.63 -11.56
C PHE A 139 -0.90 9.47 -10.59
N GLY A 140 -0.19 8.44 -11.02
CA GLY A 140 0.23 7.38 -10.12
C GLY A 140 1.26 7.87 -9.11
N GLY A 141 1.25 7.27 -7.92
CA GLY A 141 2.32 7.50 -6.96
C GLY A 141 3.68 7.05 -7.52
N THR A 142 4.76 7.71 -7.10
CA THR A 142 6.14 7.31 -7.44
C THR A 142 7.00 7.18 -6.18
N GLN A 143 8.31 7.07 -6.31
CA GLN A 143 9.21 7.13 -5.15
C GLN A 143 9.29 8.54 -4.53
N THR A 144 8.94 9.57 -5.30
CA THR A 144 9.14 10.98 -4.93
C THR A 144 7.91 11.86 -5.06
N LYS A 145 6.92 11.45 -5.86
CA LYS A 145 5.69 12.21 -6.13
C LYS A 145 4.48 11.51 -5.52
N GLY A 146 3.53 12.33 -5.08
CA GLY A 146 2.39 11.91 -4.28
C GLY A 146 2.67 12.03 -2.78
N GLU A 147 1.59 12.04 -2.01
CA GLU A 147 1.67 12.09 -0.56
C GLU A 147 2.20 10.75 -0.03
N LEU A 148 3.11 10.81 0.93
CA LEU A 148 3.66 9.60 1.53
C LEU A 148 2.52 8.83 2.18
N GLY A 149 2.31 7.58 1.77
CA GLY A 149 1.34 6.69 2.40
C GLY A 149 -0.12 6.89 2.04
N ILE A 150 -0.51 8.06 1.53
CA ILE A 150 -1.91 8.48 1.47
C ILE A 150 -2.32 8.67 0.01
N GLY A 151 -3.41 8.03 -0.39
CA GLY A 151 -4.07 8.28 -1.67
C GLY A 151 -4.98 9.51 -1.58
N MET A 152 -4.89 10.42 -2.55
CA MET A 152 -5.77 11.59 -2.61
C MET A 152 -7.24 11.18 -2.83
N ASN A 153 -8.16 11.91 -2.21
CA ASN A 153 -9.58 11.75 -2.49
C ASN A 153 -9.90 12.12 -3.94
N GLY A 154 -10.96 11.52 -4.48
CA GLY A 154 -11.53 11.91 -5.75
C GLY A 154 -12.03 13.35 -5.69
N THR A 155 -11.79 14.09 -6.78
CA THR A 155 -12.15 15.50 -6.89
C THR A 155 -13.31 15.63 -7.85
N ILE A 156 -14.41 16.24 -7.39
CA ILE A 156 -15.53 16.67 -8.24
C ILE A 156 -15.90 18.10 -7.84
N THR A 157 -16.14 18.94 -8.85
CA THR A 157 -16.49 20.35 -8.70
C THR A 157 -17.95 20.59 -9.05
N ASP A 158 -18.48 21.78 -8.72
CA ASP A 158 -19.88 22.14 -9.00
C ASP A 158 -20.21 22.24 -10.51
N LYS A 159 -19.18 22.19 -11.36
CA LYS A 159 -19.28 22.14 -12.82
C LYS A 159 -19.02 20.72 -13.37
N ASN A 160 -18.99 19.73 -12.49
CA ASN A 160 -18.77 18.30 -12.76
C ASN A 160 -17.40 17.92 -13.34
N GLN A 161 -16.35 18.72 -13.11
CA GLN A 161 -15.01 18.35 -13.60
C GLN A 161 -14.15 17.75 -12.52
N GLY A 162 -13.33 16.77 -12.91
CA GLY A 162 -12.34 16.15 -12.06
C GLY A 162 -12.18 14.65 -12.27
N GLY A 163 -11.41 14.08 -11.34
CA GLY A 163 -11.18 12.64 -11.21
C GLY A 163 -11.96 12.11 -10.02
N PRO A 164 -13.21 11.66 -10.21
CA PRO A 164 -14.05 11.17 -9.12
C PRO A 164 -13.52 9.89 -8.49
N GLY A 165 -12.74 9.07 -9.18
CA GLY A 165 -12.19 7.85 -8.57
C GLY A 165 -11.16 8.16 -7.48
N GLY A 166 -11.34 7.59 -6.29
CA GLY A 166 -10.37 7.75 -5.19
C GLY A 166 -9.02 7.14 -5.53
N CYS A 167 -7.92 7.80 -5.14
CA CYS A 167 -6.58 7.28 -5.40
C CYS A 167 -6.23 6.09 -4.49
N GLY A 168 -5.52 5.11 -5.05
CA GLY A 168 -4.86 4.09 -4.25
C GLY A 168 -3.71 4.68 -3.42
N SER A 169 -3.60 4.19 -2.19
CA SER A 169 -2.44 4.42 -1.33
C SER A 169 -1.26 3.52 -1.70
N GLY A 170 -0.11 3.75 -1.09
CA GLY A 170 1.09 2.96 -1.33
C GLY A 170 2.27 3.52 -0.57
N TYR A 171 3.49 3.32 -1.08
CA TYR A 171 4.65 4.04 -0.59
C TYR A 171 4.40 5.54 -0.69
N ARG A 172 4.06 6.01 -1.90
CA ARG A 172 3.33 7.26 -2.11
C ARG A 172 2.02 6.98 -2.82
N GLY A 173 0.95 7.62 -2.40
CA GLY A 173 -0.34 7.46 -3.04
C GLY A 173 -0.42 8.22 -4.36
N CYS A 174 -1.43 7.83 -5.14
CA CYS A 174 -1.83 8.61 -6.31
C CYS A 174 -2.30 10.01 -5.90
N TYR A 175 -2.17 10.95 -6.84
CA TYR A 175 -2.59 12.34 -6.66
C TYR A 175 -3.15 12.89 -7.97
N ASN A 176 -3.90 13.98 -7.88
CA ASN A 176 -4.47 14.65 -9.04
C ASN A 176 -4.20 16.16 -9.02
N THR A 177 -4.33 16.80 -10.19
CA THR A 177 -4.15 18.25 -10.37
C THR A 177 -5.37 18.90 -10.99
N PHE A 178 -6.54 18.29 -10.83
CA PHE A 178 -7.79 18.88 -11.32
C PHE A 178 -8.08 20.19 -10.58
N THR A 179 -8.50 21.20 -11.32
CA THR A 179 -8.88 22.52 -10.79
C THR A 179 -10.29 22.90 -11.23
N ASN A 180 -10.93 23.82 -10.51
CA ASN A 180 -12.32 24.25 -10.75
C ASN A 180 -12.56 24.91 -12.12
N ASP A 181 -11.50 25.33 -12.80
CA ASP A 181 -11.51 25.96 -14.11
C ASP A 181 -11.28 24.97 -15.27
N MET A 182 -10.92 23.71 -14.99
CA MET A 182 -10.74 22.69 -16.02
C MET A 182 -12.09 22.15 -16.52
N THR A 183 -12.77 22.90 -17.41
CA THR A 183 -14.13 22.57 -17.88
C THR A 183 -14.23 21.81 -19.20
N VAL A 184 -13.16 21.12 -19.62
CA VAL A 184 -13.02 20.52 -20.95
C VAL A 184 -13.37 19.04 -20.95
N GLN A 185 -14.00 18.51 -22.00
CA GLN A 185 -14.62 17.17 -21.97
C GLN A 185 -13.70 16.01 -21.50
N TRP A 186 -12.39 16.10 -21.71
CA TRP A 186 -11.43 15.08 -21.29
C TRP A 186 -11.12 15.10 -19.78
N SER A 187 -11.44 16.19 -19.07
CA SER A 187 -11.24 16.35 -17.62
C SER A 187 -12.42 15.85 -16.77
N PHE A 188 -13.36 15.14 -17.39
CA PHE A 188 -14.50 14.53 -16.74
C PHE A 188 -14.26 13.03 -16.52
N GLN A 189 -14.88 12.48 -15.47
CA GLN A 189 -15.05 11.04 -15.29
C GLN A 189 -13.71 10.28 -15.31
N VAL A 190 -12.70 10.74 -14.58
CA VAL A 190 -11.39 10.05 -14.49
C VAL A 190 -11.33 9.17 -13.24
N GLY A 191 -11.07 7.87 -13.44
CA GLY A 191 -10.83 6.93 -12.35
C GLY A 191 -9.51 7.23 -11.62
N GLY A 192 -9.40 6.83 -10.36
CA GLY A 192 -8.18 6.99 -9.58
C GLY A 192 -7.04 6.14 -10.14
N SER A 193 -5.81 6.61 -9.95
CA SER A 193 -4.61 5.78 -10.13
C SER A 193 -4.23 5.06 -8.82
N GLY A 194 -3.27 4.12 -8.90
CA GLY A 194 -2.71 3.42 -7.76
C GLY A 194 -1.56 4.15 -7.08
N GLY A 195 -1.19 3.67 -5.90
CA GLY A 195 0.04 4.10 -5.22
C GLY A 195 1.26 3.30 -5.67
N SER A 196 2.45 3.86 -5.49
CA SER A 196 3.72 3.15 -5.68
C SER A 196 3.97 2.13 -4.57
N SER A 197 4.97 1.29 -4.76
CA SER A 197 5.48 0.34 -3.79
C SER A 197 6.88 0.74 -3.31
N TYR A 198 7.34 0.12 -2.23
CA TYR A 198 8.68 0.33 -1.67
C TYR A 198 9.19 -0.96 -1.04
N ILE A 199 10.49 -1.22 -1.18
CA ILE A 199 11.18 -2.27 -0.41
C ILE A 199 12.53 -1.71 -0.02
N SER A 200 12.82 -1.72 1.27
CA SER A 200 14.14 -1.31 1.72
C SER A 200 15.22 -2.22 1.13
N GLY A 201 16.22 -1.62 0.48
CA GLY A 201 17.28 -2.33 -0.24
C GLY A 201 16.99 -2.69 -1.70
N HIS A 202 15.79 -2.40 -2.23
CA HIS A 202 15.49 -2.65 -3.65
C HIS A 202 16.06 -1.53 -4.55
N PRO A 203 16.81 -1.86 -5.62
CA PRO A 203 17.34 -0.86 -6.55
C PRO A 203 16.26 0.09 -7.09
N GLY A 204 16.55 1.39 -7.10
CA GLY A 204 15.61 2.42 -7.57
C GLY A 204 14.63 2.93 -6.51
N CYS A 205 14.50 2.24 -5.36
CA CYS A 205 13.74 2.77 -4.23
C CYS A 205 14.47 3.96 -3.58
N ILE A 206 13.70 4.88 -3.03
CA ILE A 206 14.19 6.00 -2.22
C ILE A 206 13.51 5.89 -0.88
N SER A 207 14.29 5.76 0.17
CA SER A 207 13.80 5.52 1.51
C SER A 207 13.12 6.75 2.13
N PRO A 208 12.18 6.60 3.08
CA PRO A 208 11.28 7.67 3.52
C PRO A 208 11.96 8.91 4.11
N GLN A 209 13.14 8.74 4.72
CA GLN A 209 13.96 9.80 5.29
C GLN A 209 14.53 10.77 4.25
N TYR A 210 14.57 10.39 2.97
CA TYR A 210 15.09 11.24 1.91
C TYR A 210 14.05 12.29 1.44
N PRO A 211 14.51 13.50 1.05
CA PRO A 211 13.66 14.52 0.44
C PRO A 211 12.96 14.04 -0.84
N SER A 212 11.81 14.65 -1.15
CA SER A 212 10.99 14.30 -2.32
C SER A 212 11.59 14.63 -3.68
N ASP A 213 12.72 15.32 -3.77
CA ASP A 213 13.45 15.60 -5.01
C ASP A 213 14.70 14.72 -5.19
N THR A 214 14.91 13.77 -4.28
CA THR A 214 16.05 12.84 -4.32
C THR A 214 16.05 12.01 -5.60
N ILE A 215 17.23 11.86 -6.20
CA ILE A 215 17.46 10.96 -7.33
C ILE A 215 17.95 9.61 -6.79
N ALA A 216 17.31 8.53 -7.20
CA ALA A 216 17.67 7.18 -6.75
C ALA A 216 19.12 6.84 -7.13
N ASN A 217 19.83 6.23 -6.18
CA ASN A 217 21.19 5.72 -6.38
C ASN A 217 21.42 4.44 -5.55
N LEU A 218 22.67 4.02 -5.37
CA LEU A 218 23.00 2.78 -4.67
C LEU A 218 22.75 2.84 -3.15
N THR A 219 22.63 4.02 -2.54
CA THR A 219 22.45 4.18 -1.08
C THR A 219 21.04 4.60 -0.69
N THR A 220 20.29 5.23 -1.59
CA THR A 220 18.91 5.69 -1.32
C THR A 220 17.90 4.61 -0.94
N PRO A 221 18.02 3.32 -1.33
CA PRO A 221 17.01 2.33 -0.99
C PRO A 221 16.96 1.93 0.49
N PHE A 222 18.04 2.15 1.25
CA PHE A 222 18.19 1.59 2.58
C PHE A 222 17.46 2.44 3.63
N HIS A 223 16.64 1.76 4.43
CA HIS A 223 15.88 2.35 5.53
C HIS A 223 16.83 2.69 6.67
N GLU A 224 16.60 3.82 7.34
CA GLU A 224 17.44 4.35 8.41
C GLU A 224 17.62 3.39 9.58
N SER A 225 16.70 2.44 9.75
CA SER A 225 16.79 1.37 10.75
C SER A 225 17.78 0.26 10.41
N ASN A 226 18.36 0.27 9.21
CA ASN A 226 19.22 -0.79 8.66
C ASN A 226 18.51 -2.14 8.44
N PHE A 227 17.18 -2.19 8.47
CA PHE A 227 16.42 -3.35 7.99
C PHE A 227 16.25 -3.22 6.48
N TYR A 228 16.72 -4.22 5.74
CA TYR A 228 16.58 -4.27 4.29
C TYR A 228 16.41 -5.72 3.83
N PHE A 229 15.91 -5.86 2.61
CA PHE A 229 15.60 -7.12 1.99
C PHE A 229 16.60 -7.43 0.88
N SER A 230 16.91 -8.71 0.71
CA SER A 230 17.59 -9.27 -0.45
C SER A 230 16.59 -10.04 -1.32
N ASN A 231 16.97 -10.42 -2.54
CA ASN A 231 16.10 -11.15 -3.49
C ASN A 231 14.74 -10.47 -3.69
N THR A 232 14.77 -9.14 -3.76
CA THR A 232 13.58 -8.30 -3.81
C THR A 232 12.88 -8.39 -5.16
N ILE A 233 11.54 -8.45 -5.15
CA ILE A 233 10.69 -8.46 -6.34
C ILE A 233 9.62 -7.39 -6.15
N MET A 234 9.37 -6.57 -7.17
CA MET A 234 8.27 -5.61 -7.23
C MET A 234 7.52 -5.79 -8.54
N LYS A 235 6.19 -5.93 -8.48
CA LYS A 235 5.31 -6.12 -9.65
C LYS A 235 4.12 -5.19 -9.57
N ASN A 236 3.76 -4.56 -10.67
CA ASN A 236 2.55 -3.77 -10.81
C ASN A 236 1.30 -4.64 -10.67
N GLY A 237 0.17 -4.02 -10.34
CA GLY A 237 -1.13 -4.71 -10.24
C GLY A 237 -1.71 -5.20 -11.57
N ASN A 238 -1.06 -4.95 -12.70
CA ASN A 238 -1.41 -5.53 -14.00
C ASN A 238 -0.43 -6.62 -14.45
N GLU A 239 0.49 -7.04 -13.59
CA GLU A 239 1.45 -8.10 -13.88
C GLU A 239 1.05 -9.43 -13.23
N SER A 240 1.52 -10.53 -13.82
CA SER A 240 1.36 -11.87 -13.26
C SER A 240 2.18 -12.01 -11.97
N MET A 241 1.52 -12.38 -10.87
CA MET A 241 2.09 -12.52 -9.53
C MET A 241 1.58 -13.79 -8.83
N PRO A 242 2.28 -14.30 -7.81
CA PRO A 242 1.81 -15.47 -7.06
C PRO A 242 0.47 -15.22 -6.41
N ASP A 243 -0.40 -16.24 -6.42
CA ASP A 243 -1.66 -16.22 -5.68
C ASP A 243 -1.40 -16.35 -4.17
N SER A 244 -2.07 -15.49 -3.41
CA SER A 244 -2.03 -15.52 -1.94
C SER A 244 -2.77 -16.71 -1.33
N TYR A 245 -3.61 -17.41 -2.09
CA TYR A 245 -4.43 -18.51 -1.59
C TYR A 245 -4.19 -19.86 -2.29
N SER A 246 -3.36 -19.89 -3.33
CA SER A 246 -3.04 -21.12 -4.06
C SER A 246 -1.59 -21.13 -4.57
N THR A 247 -1.22 -22.18 -5.30
CA THR A 247 0.07 -22.29 -5.99
C THR A 247 0.05 -21.70 -7.40
N ASN A 248 -1.08 -21.11 -7.83
CA ASN A 248 -1.22 -20.52 -9.14
C ASN A 248 -0.68 -19.09 -9.19
N ASN A 249 -0.71 -18.49 -10.38
CA ASN A 249 -0.50 -17.06 -10.56
C ASN A 249 -1.82 -16.35 -10.84
N ILE A 250 -1.92 -15.10 -10.38
CA ILE A 250 -3.01 -14.16 -10.63
C ILE A 250 -2.46 -12.89 -11.31
N VAL A 251 -3.32 -12.07 -11.92
CA VAL A 251 -2.93 -10.77 -12.48
C VAL A 251 -3.41 -9.68 -11.54
N GLY A 252 -2.50 -9.15 -10.71
CA GLY A 252 -2.88 -8.24 -9.63
C GLY A 252 -3.68 -8.91 -8.53
N HIS A 253 -3.63 -8.32 -7.33
CA HIS A 253 -4.47 -8.77 -6.22
C HIS A 253 -5.81 -8.02 -6.21
N ILE A 254 -6.92 -8.75 -6.09
CA ILE A 254 -8.26 -8.19 -5.99
C ILE A 254 -8.79 -8.42 -4.57
N GLY A 255 -9.35 -7.39 -3.95
CA GLY A 255 -9.92 -7.45 -2.61
C GLY A 255 -9.01 -6.86 -1.54
N HIS A 256 -9.17 -7.30 -0.30
CA HIS A 256 -8.34 -6.85 0.82
C HIS A 256 -6.92 -7.36 0.67
N GLY A 257 -5.95 -6.55 1.06
CA GLY A 257 -4.54 -6.86 1.02
C GLY A 257 -4.16 -8.08 1.86
N VAL A 258 -3.14 -8.79 1.39
CA VAL A 258 -2.65 -10.03 2.00
C VAL A 258 -1.14 -9.95 2.19
N CYS A 259 -0.66 -10.52 3.28
CA CYS A 259 0.76 -10.73 3.54
C CYS A 259 1.01 -12.20 3.87
N ARG A 260 2.05 -12.78 3.27
CA ARG A 260 2.51 -14.14 3.57
C ARG A 260 3.94 -14.07 4.10
N ILE A 261 4.14 -14.53 5.33
CA ILE A 261 5.46 -14.62 5.96
C ILE A 261 5.88 -16.09 5.94
N THR A 262 7.06 -16.36 5.38
CA THR A 262 7.62 -17.72 5.28
C THR A 262 8.99 -17.76 5.94
N PHE A 263 9.20 -18.74 6.81
CA PHE A 263 10.53 -19.01 7.37
C PHE A 263 11.35 -19.80 6.35
N LEU A 264 12.49 -19.24 5.93
CA LEU A 264 13.38 -19.86 4.94
C LEU A 264 14.33 -20.91 5.54
N PHE A 265 14.27 -21.10 6.86
CA PHE A 265 14.96 -22.13 7.61
C PHE A 265 13.96 -22.82 8.53
N ASN A 266 14.26 -24.04 8.98
CA ASN A 266 13.44 -24.73 9.97
C ASN A 266 13.68 -24.10 11.37
N PRO A 267 12.71 -23.36 11.95
CA PRO A 267 12.92 -22.68 13.23
C PRO A 267 13.11 -23.66 14.40
N TYR A 268 12.68 -24.91 14.27
CA TYR A 268 12.79 -25.94 15.31
C TYR A 268 14.19 -26.60 15.37
N CYS A 269 14.98 -26.52 14.29
CA CYS A 269 16.30 -27.15 14.25
C CYS A 269 17.35 -26.43 15.10
N GLN A 270 17.13 -25.14 15.41
CA GLN A 270 18.07 -24.34 16.21
C GLN A 270 17.84 -24.44 17.72
N THR A 271 16.59 -24.61 18.16
CA THR A 271 16.28 -24.81 19.59
C THR A 271 16.79 -26.14 20.12
N GLN A 272 16.80 -27.21 19.31
CA GLN A 272 17.35 -28.49 19.74
C GLN A 272 18.86 -28.42 20.01
N PHE A 273 19.63 -27.65 19.22
CA PHE A 273 21.07 -27.54 19.42
C PHE A 273 21.45 -26.75 20.69
N VAL A 274 20.70 -25.68 20.99
CA VAL A 274 20.91 -24.87 22.21
C VAL A 274 20.50 -25.63 23.47
N CYS A 275 19.37 -26.35 23.43
CA CYS A 275 18.95 -27.20 24.54
C CYS A 275 19.96 -28.34 24.77
N TYR A 276 20.42 -29.02 23.72
CA TYR A 276 21.41 -30.12 23.86
C TYR A 276 22.72 -29.65 24.48
N LEU A 277 23.26 -28.50 24.05
CA LEU A 277 24.49 -27.92 24.60
C LEU A 277 24.31 -27.51 26.07
N SER A 278 23.15 -26.98 26.46
CA SER A 278 22.86 -26.65 27.86
C SER A 278 22.81 -27.91 28.75
N THR A 279 22.20 -29.00 28.27
CA THR A 279 22.19 -30.28 29.01
C THR A 279 23.55 -30.94 29.08
N ILE A 280 24.37 -30.88 28.02
CA ILE A 280 25.74 -31.42 28.04
C ILE A 280 26.64 -30.60 28.97
N SER A 281 26.52 -29.27 28.97
CA SER A 281 27.26 -28.39 29.89
C SER A 281 26.87 -28.65 31.35
N PHE A 282 25.58 -28.87 31.63
CA PHE A 282 25.13 -29.24 32.98
C PHE A 282 25.65 -30.62 33.41
N PHE A 283 25.65 -31.60 32.50
CA PHE A 283 26.18 -32.95 32.75
C PHE A 283 27.70 -32.93 33.02
N LEU A 284 28.47 -32.20 32.21
CA LEU A 284 29.93 -32.10 32.38
C LEU A 284 30.30 -31.35 33.66
N ASN A 285 29.62 -30.25 34.00
CA ASN A 285 29.85 -29.56 35.26
C ASN A 285 29.47 -30.41 36.48
N SER A 286 28.42 -31.22 36.38
CA SER A 286 28.07 -32.16 37.46
C SER A 286 29.11 -33.28 37.62
N LEU A 287 29.72 -33.77 36.53
CA LEU A 287 30.75 -34.81 36.58
C LEU A 287 32.06 -34.31 37.22
N PHE A 288 32.42 -33.03 37.00
CA PHE A 288 33.61 -32.42 37.61
C PHE A 288 33.45 -32.15 39.12
N ILE A 289 32.23 -31.89 39.61
CA ILE A 289 31.98 -31.70 41.05
C ILE A 289 32.18 -33.03 41.82
N PHE A 290 31.88 -34.18 41.21
CA PHE A 290 32.07 -35.49 41.85
C PHE A 290 33.52 -36.02 41.80
N LEU A 291 34.37 -35.50 40.90
CA LEU A 291 35.76 -35.94 40.78
C LEU A 291 36.75 -35.13 41.64
N VAL A 292 36.33 -33.99 42.19
CA VAL A 292 37.17 -33.14 43.08
C VAL A 292 36.85 -33.38 44.56
N SER A 293 35.88 -34.24 44.87
CA SER A 293 35.39 -34.52 46.23
C SER A 293 35.81 -35.88 46.81
N ASN A 294 36.98 -36.43 46.44
CA ASN A 294 37.60 -37.59 47.11
C ASN A 294 39.08 -37.35 47.36
#